data_AF-A0A6P7GKE9-F1
#
_entry.id   AF-A0A6P7GKE9-F1
#
_cell.length_a   1.000
_cell.length_b   1.000
_cell.length_c   1.000
_cell.angle_alpha   90.00
_cell.angle_beta   90.00
_cell.angle_gamma   90.00
#
_symmetry.space_group_name_H-M   'P 1'
#
loop_
_entity.id
_entity.type
_entity.pdbx_description
1 polymer ?
#
loop_
_entity_poly.entity_id
_entity_poly.type
_entity_poly.pdbx_seq_one_letter_code
_entity_poly.pdbx_strand_id
1 'polypeptide(L)'
;MVGMANMDEHERKIVMEFVHLLEKSKQLFNGLRDLPQYGHKQWQAYFGRTFDIYTKLWKFQQQHRQILDTKYGLKRWQIGEIASKIGQLYYHYYLRTSETNYLNEAYSFYAAIRGRAYYSRAAKEDRSELMVKKLRYYARFIVVCLLLRRMKLVRELIVELDRHIADYTSTYEPDDQIEWSLVLDEIKGFIQSDSLVQVLHADTNPIVLSHRYIENGDRPSRRENPHKYLLYKPTLSHVLVFLASGFKELPTNGALLLYLSADGCFSTTKHPEDNQQHNGSLFTLFLHSPLTAFCYCCNLTTIPIHHWERCQSFVDRFVTEASRLFTRSRVESSYLQFFGDDFLRLLLLRYVFCDVVLHLHRAFKGRQYRPRCQPPLPEAELLEHPSLQHLVLDLAAHLEVR
;
A
#
# COMPACT_ATOMS: atom_id res chain seq x y z
N MET A 1 -15.07 -39.72 9.15
CA MET A 1 -16.14 -38.95 9.82
C MET A 1 -16.71 -39.78 10.98
N VAL A 2 -16.01 -39.87 12.11
CA VAL A 2 -16.35 -40.80 13.21
C VAL A 2 -17.31 -40.18 14.25
N GLY A 3 -17.65 -38.89 14.15
CA GLY A 3 -18.42 -38.16 15.17
C GLY A 3 -19.96 -38.17 15.04
N MET A 4 -20.54 -38.63 13.93
CA MET A 4 -21.99 -38.46 13.68
C MET A 4 -22.91 -39.47 14.40
N ALA A 5 -22.36 -40.55 14.96
CA ALA A 5 -23.15 -41.63 15.55
C ALA A 5 -23.67 -41.35 16.97
N ASN A 6 -23.17 -40.30 17.65
CA ASN A 6 -23.44 -40.03 19.07
C ASN A 6 -23.91 -38.58 19.33
N MET A 7 -24.63 -38.01 18.35
CA MET A 7 -25.23 -36.68 18.47
C MET A 7 -26.74 -36.80 18.66
N ASP A 8 -27.30 -36.01 19.56
CA ASP A 8 -28.75 -35.82 19.58
C ASP A 8 -29.20 -34.94 18.39
N GLU A 9 -30.50 -34.90 18.14
CA GLU A 9 -31.07 -34.17 17.00
C GLU A 9 -30.81 -32.65 17.07
N HIS A 10 -30.71 -32.09 18.28
CA HIS A 10 -30.41 -30.67 18.47
C HIS A 10 -28.94 -30.34 18.14
N GLU A 11 -28.02 -31.15 18.65
CA GLU A 11 -26.59 -31.07 18.34
C GLU A 11 -26.33 -31.24 16.84
N ARG A 12 -27.00 -32.20 16.21
CA ARG A 12 -26.90 -32.45 14.76
C ARG A 12 -27.32 -31.22 13.95
N LYS A 13 -28.45 -30.60 14.32
CA LYS A 13 -28.93 -29.35 13.68
C LYS A 13 -27.93 -28.21 13.83
N ILE A 14 -27.33 -28.04 15.00
CA ILE A 14 -26.30 -27.01 15.23
C ILE A 14 -25.08 -27.24 14.34
N VAL A 15 -24.59 -28.47 14.28
CA VAL A 15 -23.43 -28.82 13.45
C VAL A 15 -23.72 -28.60 11.96
N MET A 16 -24.90 -29.02 11.49
CA MET A 16 -25.32 -28.82 10.10
C MET A 16 -25.47 -27.33 9.75
N GLU A 17 -26.09 -26.52 10.60
CA GLU A 17 -26.21 -25.08 10.38
C GLU A 17 -24.83 -24.41 10.37
N PHE A 18 -23.92 -24.79 11.27
CA PHE A 18 -22.56 -24.26 11.26
C PHE A 18 -21.82 -24.57 9.95
N VAL A 19 -21.91 -25.81 9.46
CA VAL A 19 -21.32 -26.22 8.17
C VAL A 19 -21.94 -25.41 7.02
N HIS A 20 -23.27 -25.27 7.00
CA HIS A 20 -23.96 -24.48 5.99
C HIS A 20 -23.50 -23.01 5.99
N LEU A 21 -23.41 -22.38 7.16
CA LEU A 21 -22.90 -21.01 7.28
C LEU A 21 -21.44 -20.88 6.82
N LEU A 22 -20.61 -21.88 7.13
CA LEU A 22 -19.21 -21.92 6.73
C LEU A 22 -19.05 -22.05 5.21
N GLU A 23 -19.82 -22.92 4.55
CA GLU A 23 -19.79 -23.10 3.10
C GLU A 23 -20.35 -21.87 2.37
N LYS A 24 -21.50 -21.36 2.81
CA LYS A 24 -22.13 -20.18 2.23
C LYS A 24 -21.25 -18.93 2.35
N SER A 25 -20.60 -18.75 3.50
CA SER A 25 -19.67 -17.62 3.70
C SER A 25 -18.42 -17.72 2.80
N LYS A 26 -17.88 -18.93 2.56
CA LYS A 26 -16.78 -19.14 1.60
C LYS A 26 -17.22 -18.86 0.16
N GLN A 27 -18.40 -19.34 -0.24
CA GLN A 27 -18.94 -19.11 -1.58
C GLN A 27 -19.09 -17.61 -1.86
N LEU A 28 -19.73 -16.88 -0.94
CA LEU A 28 -19.89 -15.42 -1.05
C LEU A 28 -18.53 -14.70 -1.02
N PHE A 29 -17.62 -15.11 -0.14
CA PHE A 29 -16.28 -14.51 -0.10
C PHE A 29 -15.53 -14.65 -1.42
N ASN A 30 -15.57 -15.83 -2.04
CA ASN A 30 -14.89 -16.06 -3.31
C ASN A 30 -15.52 -15.24 -4.44
N GLY A 31 -16.86 -15.13 -4.46
CA GLY A 31 -17.56 -14.30 -5.44
C GLY A 31 -17.21 -12.82 -5.38
N LEU A 32 -16.73 -12.30 -4.24
CA LEU A 32 -16.21 -10.91 -4.17
C LEU A 32 -14.99 -10.67 -5.07
N ARG A 33 -14.24 -11.72 -5.44
CA ARG A 33 -13.09 -11.62 -6.35
C ARG A 33 -13.54 -11.36 -7.79
N ASP A 34 -14.67 -11.95 -8.17
CA ASP A 34 -15.16 -11.96 -9.55
C ASP A 34 -16.12 -10.79 -9.82
N LEU A 35 -16.50 -10.03 -8.78
CA LEU A 35 -17.29 -8.83 -8.96
C LEU A 35 -16.47 -7.73 -9.65
N PRO A 36 -17.05 -7.06 -10.67
CA PRO A 36 -16.48 -5.85 -11.23
C PRO A 36 -16.07 -4.89 -10.13
N GLN A 37 -14.87 -4.34 -10.25
CA GLN A 37 -14.40 -3.37 -9.25
C GLN A 37 -15.20 -2.05 -9.36
N TYR A 38 -15.76 -1.79 -10.55
CA TYR A 38 -16.61 -0.65 -10.90
C TYR A 38 -17.80 -1.04 -11.81
N GLY A 39 -18.75 -0.12 -11.99
CA GLY A 39 -20.06 -0.38 -12.62
C GLY A 39 -21.19 -0.42 -11.57
N HIS A 40 -22.47 -0.32 -12.00
CA HIS A 40 -23.66 -0.16 -11.15
C HIS A 40 -23.54 -0.81 -9.76
N LYS A 41 -24.04 -0.13 -8.70
CA LYS A 41 -24.00 -0.37 -7.24
C LYS A 41 -24.32 -1.79 -6.70
N GLN A 42 -24.22 -2.83 -7.51
CA GLN A 42 -24.44 -4.24 -7.18
C GLN A 42 -23.36 -4.76 -6.22
N TRP A 43 -22.14 -4.21 -6.26
CA TRP A 43 -21.06 -4.66 -5.38
C TRP A 43 -21.37 -4.38 -3.91
N GLN A 44 -21.96 -3.23 -3.56
CA GLN A 44 -22.29 -2.91 -2.16
C GLN A 44 -23.28 -3.90 -1.57
N ALA A 45 -24.33 -4.26 -2.32
CA ALA A 45 -25.33 -5.22 -1.87
C ALA A 45 -24.75 -6.63 -1.71
N TYR A 46 -23.86 -7.05 -2.63
CA TYR A 46 -23.15 -8.32 -2.49
C TYR A 46 -22.20 -8.31 -1.29
N PHE A 47 -21.50 -7.19 -1.06
CA PHE A 47 -20.63 -7.00 0.09
C PHE A 47 -21.42 -7.10 1.41
N GLY A 48 -22.56 -6.41 1.51
CA GLY A 48 -23.46 -6.46 2.66
C GLY A 48 -23.89 -7.89 2.97
N ARG A 49 -24.39 -8.64 1.97
CA ARG A 49 -24.75 -10.06 2.14
C ARG A 49 -23.58 -10.93 2.62
N THR A 50 -22.38 -10.67 2.12
CA THR A 50 -21.17 -11.38 2.54
C THR A 50 -20.81 -11.04 3.99
N PHE A 51 -20.91 -9.77 4.37
CA PHE A 51 -20.65 -9.33 5.72
C PHE A 51 -21.65 -9.90 6.73
N ASP A 52 -22.94 -9.92 6.36
CA ASP A 52 -24.02 -10.46 7.18
C ASP A 52 -23.84 -11.94 7.47
N ILE A 53 -23.47 -12.75 6.46
CA ILE A 53 -23.27 -14.20 6.67
C ILE A 53 -22.06 -14.47 7.57
N TYR A 54 -20.96 -13.72 7.44
CA TYR A 54 -19.80 -13.86 8.33
C TYR A 54 -20.12 -13.40 9.75
N THR A 55 -20.93 -12.35 9.90
CA THR A 55 -21.40 -11.88 11.21
C THR A 55 -22.29 -12.94 11.87
N LYS A 56 -23.21 -13.55 11.11
CA LYS A 56 -24.05 -14.67 11.59
C LYS A 56 -23.18 -15.85 11.99
N LEU A 57 -22.24 -16.27 11.15
CA LEU A 57 -21.29 -17.36 11.42
C LEU A 57 -20.48 -17.09 12.69
N TRP A 58 -19.94 -15.88 12.86
CA TRP A 58 -19.16 -15.48 14.02
C TRP A 58 -19.97 -15.53 15.31
N LYS A 59 -21.21 -15.04 15.31
CA LYS A 59 -22.10 -15.13 16.47
C LYS A 59 -22.50 -16.58 16.77
N PHE A 60 -22.84 -17.34 15.75
CA PHE A 60 -23.27 -18.74 15.88
C PHE A 60 -22.21 -19.61 16.57
N GLN A 61 -20.95 -19.47 16.16
CA GLN A 61 -19.85 -20.22 16.79
C GLN A 61 -19.48 -19.75 18.20
N GLN A 62 -19.84 -18.52 18.60
CA GLN A 62 -19.72 -18.09 20.00
C GLN A 62 -20.83 -18.72 20.86
N GLN A 63 -22.06 -18.69 20.36
CA GLN A 63 -23.25 -19.18 21.08
C GLN A 63 -23.21 -20.70 21.30
N HIS A 64 -22.77 -21.46 20.29
CA HIS A 64 -22.77 -22.93 20.32
C HIS A 64 -21.37 -23.54 20.49
N ARG A 65 -20.42 -22.77 21.07
CA ARG A 65 -19.00 -23.13 21.16
C ARG A 65 -18.75 -24.56 21.65
N GLN A 66 -19.40 -24.94 22.74
CA GLN A 66 -19.15 -26.21 23.44
C GLN A 66 -19.55 -27.42 22.59
N ILE A 67 -20.71 -27.33 21.91
CA ILE A 67 -21.18 -28.38 20.99
C ILE A 67 -20.27 -28.45 19.76
N LEU A 68 -19.87 -27.31 19.21
CA LEU A 68 -18.98 -27.29 18.05
C LEU A 68 -17.58 -27.84 18.38
N ASP A 69 -17.06 -27.61 19.57
CA ASP A 69 -15.77 -28.17 20.00
C ASP A 69 -15.83 -29.69 20.15
N THR A 70 -16.86 -30.20 20.84
CA THR A 70 -16.99 -31.63 21.17
C THR A 70 -17.54 -32.50 20.03
N LYS A 71 -18.54 -32.01 19.29
CA LYS A 71 -19.25 -32.80 18.26
C LYS A 71 -18.75 -32.52 16.83
N TYR A 72 -18.45 -31.27 16.51
CA TYR A 72 -17.86 -30.91 15.20
C TYR A 72 -16.32 -30.99 15.20
N GLY A 73 -15.66 -30.82 16.35
CA GLY A 73 -14.21 -30.78 16.45
C GLY A 73 -13.61 -29.41 16.12
N LEU A 74 -14.35 -28.32 16.39
CA LEU A 74 -13.98 -26.95 16.05
C LEU A 74 -12.66 -26.54 16.71
N LYS A 75 -11.60 -26.42 15.93
CA LYS A 75 -10.27 -26.04 16.42
C LYS A 75 -10.11 -24.53 16.54
N ARG A 76 -9.19 -24.11 17.42
CA ARG A 76 -8.86 -22.68 17.63
C ARG A 76 -8.42 -21.99 16.33
N TRP A 77 -7.64 -22.65 15.49
CA TRP A 77 -7.18 -22.06 14.23
C TRP A 77 -8.33 -21.81 13.25
N GLN A 78 -9.38 -22.65 13.24
CA GLN A 78 -10.57 -22.43 12.41
C GLN A 78 -11.33 -21.17 12.84
N ILE A 79 -11.38 -20.87 14.14
CA ILE A 79 -11.93 -19.60 14.66
C ILE A 79 -11.07 -18.43 14.17
N GLY A 80 -9.74 -18.60 14.23
CA GLY A 80 -8.77 -17.64 13.69
C GLY A 80 -8.98 -17.37 12.19
N GLU A 81 -9.31 -18.39 11.40
CA GLU A 81 -9.63 -18.22 9.98
C GLU A 81 -10.89 -17.38 9.76
N ILE A 82 -11.97 -17.64 10.51
CA ILE A 82 -13.20 -16.85 10.41
C ILE A 82 -12.92 -15.38 10.77
N ALA A 83 -12.18 -15.14 11.86
CA ALA A 83 -11.76 -13.80 12.25
C ALA A 83 -10.87 -13.13 11.18
N SER A 84 -9.94 -13.89 10.59
CA SER A 84 -9.05 -13.38 9.54
C SER A 84 -9.82 -13.01 8.28
N LYS A 85 -10.89 -13.74 7.95
CA LYS A 85 -11.76 -13.44 6.81
C LYS A 85 -12.61 -12.19 7.04
N ILE A 86 -13.11 -11.99 8.26
CA ILE A 86 -13.81 -10.74 8.61
C ILE A 86 -12.85 -9.55 8.53
N GLY A 87 -11.63 -9.67 9.07
CA GLY A 87 -10.60 -8.63 8.91
C GLY A 87 -10.27 -8.35 7.45
N GLN A 88 -10.24 -9.39 6.61
CA GLN A 88 -10.05 -9.25 5.16
C GLN A 88 -11.21 -8.52 4.48
N LEU A 89 -12.47 -8.76 4.88
CA LEU A 89 -13.62 -8.00 4.38
C LEU A 89 -13.47 -6.51 4.73
N TYR A 90 -13.19 -6.18 5.99
CA TYR A 90 -12.96 -4.79 6.36
C TYR A 90 -11.87 -4.11 5.53
N TYR A 91 -10.75 -4.81 5.30
CA TYR A 91 -9.68 -4.31 4.44
C TYR A 91 -10.12 -4.14 2.98
N HIS A 92 -10.85 -5.11 2.39
CA HIS A 92 -11.37 -4.99 1.03
C HIS A 92 -12.36 -3.82 0.88
N TYR A 93 -13.16 -3.56 1.91
CA TYR A 93 -14.07 -2.42 1.91
C TYR A 93 -13.30 -1.10 1.98
N TYR A 94 -12.28 -1.02 2.84
CA TYR A 94 -11.34 0.12 2.89
C TYR A 94 -10.71 0.39 1.52
N LEU A 95 -10.24 -0.63 0.80
CA LEU A 95 -9.65 -0.43 -0.54
C LEU A 95 -10.62 0.23 -1.53
N ARG A 96 -11.93 -0.02 -1.39
CA ARG A 96 -12.97 0.54 -2.25
C ARG A 96 -13.42 1.94 -1.81
N THR A 97 -13.44 2.22 -0.50
CA THR A 97 -14.01 3.47 0.03
C THR A 97 -13.00 4.49 0.54
N SER A 98 -11.76 4.07 0.78
CA SER A 98 -10.73 4.83 1.51
C SER A 98 -11.11 5.23 2.93
N GLU A 99 -12.22 4.73 3.49
CA GLU A 99 -12.66 5.07 4.85
C GLU A 99 -11.80 4.35 5.89
N THR A 100 -10.98 5.12 6.62
CA THR A 100 -9.97 4.60 7.56
C THR A 100 -10.58 3.84 8.75
N ASN A 101 -11.86 4.03 9.05
CA ASN A 101 -12.55 3.26 10.09
C ASN A 101 -12.51 1.76 9.79
N TYR A 102 -12.74 1.35 8.54
CA TYR A 102 -12.66 -0.06 8.16
C TYR A 102 -11.23 -0.60 8.20
N LEU A 103 -10.23 0.23 7.92
CA LEU A 103 -8.83 -0.18 8.10
C LEU A 103 -8.50 -0.44 9.58
N ASN A 104 -9.04 0.38 10.49
CA ASN A 104 -8.91 0.16 11.93
C ASN A 104 -9.67 -1.10 12.39
N GLU A 105 -10.84 -1.40 11.83
CA GLU A 105 -11.55 -2.65 12.11
C GLU A 105 -10.76 -3.88 11.65
N ALA A 106 -10.19 -3.84 10.43
CA ALA A 106 -9.30 -4.90 9.95
C ALA A 106 -8.13 -5.13 10.92
N TYR A 107 -7.52 -4.04 11.41
CA TYR A 107 -6.47 -4.09 12.43
C TYR A 107 -6.97 -4.75 13.72
N SER A 108 -8.13 -4.38 14.24
CA SER A 108 -8.70 -4.95 15.47
C SER A 108 -8.86 -6.46 15.38
N PHE A 109 -9.36 -6.98 14.25
CA PHE A 109 -9.46 -8.42 14.02
C PHE A 109 -8.08 -9.09 13.97
N TYR A 110 -7.12 -8.53 13.24
CA TYR A 110 -5.79 -9.13 13.14
C TYR A 110 -5.00 -9.09 14.45
N ALA A 111 -5.12 -8.00 15.20
CA ALA A 111 -4.54 -7.86 16.54
C ALA A 111 -5.17 -8.85 17.53
N ALA A 112 -6.49 -9.04 17.48
CA ALA A 112 -7.18 -10.03 18.30
C ALA A 112 -6.75 -11.47 17.98
N ILE A 113 -6.45 -11.78 16.71
CA ILE A 113 -5.94 -13.10 16.32
C ILE A 113 -4.58 -13.38 16.94
N ARG A 114 -3.65 -12.40 16.89
CA ARG A 114 -2.33 -12.48 17.52
C ARG A 114 -2.48 -12.63 19.04
N GLY A 115 -3.22 -11.72 19.67
CA GLY A 115 -3.39 -11.67 21.13
C GLY A 115 -4.03 -12.92 21.73
N ARG A 116 -4.90 -13.61 20.97
CA ARG A 116 -5.54 -14.87 21.41
C ARG A 116 -4.79 -16.12 20.93
N ALA A 117 -3.69 -15.96 20.20
CA ALA A 117 -2.84 -17.03 19.70
C ALA A 117 -3.61 -18.16 18.99
N TYR A 118 -4.57 -17.80 18.10
CA TYR A 118 -5.41 -18.81 17.42
C TYR A 118 -4.60 -19.81 16.58
N TYR A 119 -3.44 -19.42 16.07
CA TYR A 119 -2.53 -20.26 15.28
C TYR A 119 -1.40 -20.92 16.10
N SER A 120 -1.40 -20.83 17.43
CA SER A 120 -0.33 -21.39 18.29
C SER A 120 -0.10 -22.89 18.11
N ARG A 121 -1.13 -23.65 17.71
CA ARG A 121 -1.05 -25.10 17.47
C ARG A 121 -1.02 -25.49 15.99
N ALA A 122 -0.88 -24.52 15.08
CA ALA A 122 -0.96 -24.76 13.64
C ALA A 122 0.12 -25.74 13.14
N ALA A 123 1.37 -25.58 13.61
CA ALA A 123 2.48 -26.46 13.22
C ALA A 123 2.36 -27.91 13.73
N LYS A 124 1.42 -28.19 14.64
CA LYS A 124 1.15 -29.55 15.14
C LYS A 124 0.11 -30.30 14.32
N GLU A 125 -0.65 -29.57 13.50
CA GLU A 125 -1.55 -30.16 12.54
C GLU A 125 -0.67 -30.43 11.32
N ASP A 126 -0.44 -31.70 10.97
CA ASP A 126 0.39 -32.13 9.83
C ASP A 126 -0.24 -31.73 8.48
N ARG A 127 -0.34 -30.41 8.25
CA ARG A 127 -1.11 -29.75 7.20
C ARG A 127 -0.41 -28.47 6.76
N SER A 128 0.41 -28.57 5.72
CA SER A 128 1.10 -27.42 5.11
C SER A 128 0.16 -26.27 4.75
N GLU A 129 -1.05 -26.56 4.25
CA GLU A 129 -2.07 -25.55 3.92
C GLU A 129 -2.46 -24.65 5.10
N LEU A 130 -2.43 -25.18 6.33
CA LEU A 130 -2.75 -24.40 7.52
C LEU A 130 -1.65 -23.38 7.82
N MET A 131 -0.39 -23.75 7.61
CA MET A 131 0.74 -22.84 7.76
C MET A 131 0.70 -21.74 6.72
N VAL A 132 0.38 -22.05 5.45
CA VAL A 132 0.15 -21.03 4.41
C VAL A 132 -0.93 -20.03 4.82
N LYS A 133 -2.02 -20.47 5.44
CA LYS A 133 -3.07 -19.57 5.96
C LYS A 133 -2.54 -18.65 7.07
N LYS A 134 -1.69 -19.17 7.96
CA LYS A 134 -1.02 -18.39 9.01
C LYS A 134 -0.07 -17.35 8.41
N LEU A 135 0.77 -17.73 7.45
CA LEU A 135 1.69 -16.80 6.76
C LEU A 135 0.92 -15.68 6.05
N ARG A 136 -0.13 -16.02 5.30
CA ARG A 136 -1.00 -15.03 4.64
C ARG A 136 -1.70 -14.11 5.63
N TYR A 137 -2.03 -14.59 6.83
CA TYR A 137 -2.57 -13.74 7.91
C TYR A 137 -1.52 -12.71 8.35
N TYR A 138 -0.30 -13.14 8.65
CA TYR A 138 0.79 -12.25 9.08
C TYR A 138 1.12 -11.20 8.01
N ALA A 139 1.24 -11.60 6.74
CA ALA A 139 1.47 -10.67 5.63
C ALA A 139 0.38 -9.59 5.56
N ARG A 140 -0.91 -9.97 5.66
CA ARG A 140 -2.01 -8.99 5.68
C ARG A 140 -1.97 -8.08 6.91
N PHE A 141 -1.60 -8.63 8.07
CA PHE A 141 -1.51 -7.84 9.29
C PHE A 141 -0.40 -6.79 9.20
N ILE A 142 0.77 -7.17 8.65
CA ILE A 142 1.87 -6.24 8.37
C ILE A 142 1.40 -5.12 7.44
N VAL A 143 0.73 -5.44 6.33
CA VAL A 143 0.19 -4.43 5.40
C VAL A 143 -0.75 -3.46 6.10
N VAL A 144 -1.69 -3.94 6.91
CA VAL A 144 -2.59 -3.05 7.68
C VAL A 144 -1.81 -2.18 8.67
N CYS A 145 -0.80 -2.73 9.33
CA CYS A 145 0.05 -1.96 10.25
C CYS A 145 0.88 -0.89 9.54
N LEU A 146 1.42 -1.18 8.35
CA LEU A 146 2.11 -0.22 7.49
C LEU A 146 1.16 0.91 7.08
N LEU A 147 -0.06 0.57 6.65
CA LEU A 147 -1.08 1.55 6.29
C LEU A 147 -1.54 2.40 7.48
N LEU A 148 -1.48 1.88 8.71
CA LEU A 148 -1.76 2.63 9.94
C LEU A 148 -0.51 3.26 10.58
N ARG A 149 0.67 3.18 9.94
CA ARG A 149 1.97 3.66 10.45
C ARG A 149 2.35 3.13 11.84
N ARG A 150 1.92 1.91 12.18
CA ARG A 150 2.29 1.25 13.45
C ARG A 150 3.66 0.57 13.34
N MET A 151 4.71 1.35 13.07
CA MET A 151 6.04 0.83 12.68
C MET A 151 6.71 -0.04 13.74
N LYS A 152 6.49 0.23 15.03
CA LYS A 152 6.98 -0.64 16.10
C LYS A 152 6.42 -2.07 15.96
N LEU A 153 5.11 -2.17 15.77
CA LEU A 153 4.42 -3.46 15.59
C LEU A 153 4.80 -4.12 14.26
N VAL A 154 5.00 -3.34 13.19
CA VAL A 154 5.51 -3.87 11.90
C VAL A 154 6.83 -4.59 12.11
N ARG A 155 7.79 -3.99 12.83
CA ARG A 155 9.09 -4.62 13.13
C ARG A 155 8.95 -5.92 13.92
N GLU A 156 8.07 -5.95 14.93
CA GLU A 156 7.75 -7.17 15.68
C GLU A 156 7.17 -8.27 14.77
N LEU A 157 6.20 -7.92 13.92
CA LEU A 157 5.51 -8.86 13.04
C LEU A 157 6.44 -9.45 11.96
N ILE A 158 7.43 -8.69 11.48
CA ILE A 158 8.42 -9.19 10.52
C ILE A 158 9.29 -10.27 11.13
N VAL A 159 9.78 -10.05 12.36
CA VAL A 159 10.55 -11.06 13.10
C VAL A 159 9.71 -12.32 13.35
N GLU A 160 8.42 -12.16 13.66
CA GLU A 160 7.52 -13.30 13.79
C GLU A 160 7.28 -14.01 12.45
N LEU A 161 7.05 -13.28 11.36
CA LEU A 161 6.84 -13.84 10.02
C LEU A 161 8.06 -14.62 9.55
N ASP A 162 9.27 -14.07 9.74
CA ASP A 162 10.55 -14.73 9.43
C ASP A 162 10.66 -16.09 10.11
N ARG A 163 10.39 -16.13 11.42
CA ARG A 163 10.34 -17.39 12.18
C ARG A 163 9.29 -18.37 11.63
N HIS A 164 8.08 -17.88 11.31
CA HIS A 164 7.03 -18.76 10.78
C HIS A 164 7.34 -19.30 9.39
N ILE A 165 8.06 -18.54 8.56
CA ILE A 165 8.55 -19.01 7.25
C ILE A 165 9.61 -20.08 7.45
N ALA A 166 10.58 -19.85 8.35
CA ALA A 166 11.60 -20.86 8.68
C ALA A 166 10.97 -22.17 9.17
N ASP A 167 10.01 -22.10 10.11
CA ASP A 167 9.27 -23.27 10.60
C ASP A 167 8.51 -23.98 9.48
N TYR A 168 7.90 -23.22 8.56
CA TYR A 168 7.17 -23.77 7.42
C TYR A 168 8.09 -24.49 6.43
N THR A 169 9.21 -23.88 6.09
CA THR A 169 10.22 -24.46 5.20
C THR A 169 10.84 -25.72 5.80
N SER A 170 11.28 -25.68 7.05
CA SER A 170 11.95 -26.82 7.68
C SER A 170 11.04 -28.01 7.96
N THR A 171 9.72 -27.78 8.11
CA THR A 171 8.77 -28.84 8.46
C THR A 171 8.18 -29.50 7.22
N TYR A 172 7.94 -28.74 6.14
CA TYR A 172 7.16 -29.22 5.00
C TYR A 172 7.91 -29.26 3.67
N GLU A 173 9.12 -28.71 3.59
CA GLU A 173 9.93 -28.60 2.36
C GLU A 173 9.10 -28.20 1.12
N PRO A 174 8.38 -27.06 1.18
CA PRO A 174 7.38 -26.72 0.16
C PRO A 174 8.03 -26.10 -1.08
N ASP A 175 7.41 -26.32 -2.24
CA ASP A 175 7.85 -25.74 -3.52
C ASP A 175 7.80 -24.20 -3.50
N ASP A 176 6.92 -23.60 -2.69
CA ASP A 176 6.69 -22.15 -2.61
C ASP A 176 7.60 -21.40 -1.60
N GLN A 177 8.64 -22.06 -1.07
CA GLN A 177 9.54 -21.49 -0.06
C GLN A 177 10.26 -20.22 -0.54
N ILE A 178 10.59 -20.16 -1.83
CA ILE A 178 11.33 -19.04 -2.43
C ILE A 178 10.41 -17.83 -2.48
N GLU A 179 9.14 -18.01 -2.86
CA GLU A 179 8.12 -16.98 -2.91
C GLU A 179 7.85 -16.37 -1.54
N TRP A 180 7.81 -17.18 -0.48
CA TRP A 180 7.65 -16.66 0.88
C TRP A 180 8.86 -15.87 1.36
N SER A 181 10.08 -16.31 1.00
CA SER A 181 11.30 -15.58 1.29
C SER A 181 11.31 -14.23 0.56
N LEU A 182 10.93 -14.22 -0.72
CA LEU A 182 10.77 -12.99 -1.51
C LEU A 182 9.77 -12.02 -0.89
N VAL A 183 8.61 -12.50 -0.42
CA VAL A 183 7.62 -11.64 0.27
C VAL A 183 8.23 -10.97 1.51
N LEU A 184 9.00 -11.71 2.31
CA LEU A 184 9.66 -11.16 3.49
C LEU A 184 10.71 -10.12 3.11
N ASP A 185 11.53 -10.40 2.10
CA ASP A 185 12.58 -9.51 1.61
C ASP A 185 12.00 -8.24 1.00
N GLU A 186 10.88 -8.33 0.26
CA GLU A 186 10.16 -7.16 -0.25
C GLU A 186 9.62 -6.27 0.88
N ILE A 187 9.09 -6.86 1.95
CA ILE A 187 8.64 -6.11 3.13
C ILE A 187 9.84 -5.43 3.83
N LYS A 188 10.96 -6.14 3.99
CA LYS A 188 12.19 -5.61 4.59
C LYS A 188 12.75 -4.46 3.74
N GLY A 189 12.84 -4.64 2.43
CA GLY A 189 13.26 -3.63 1.45
C GLY A 189 12.38 -2.39 1.52
N PHE A 190 11.05 -2.55 1.51
CA PHE A 190 10.10 -1.44 1.62
C PHE A 190 10.35 -0.56 2.86
N ILE A 191 10.64 -1.18 4.02
CA ILE A 191 10.89 -0.44 5.26
C ILE A 191 12.25 0.25 5.25
N GLN A 192 13.25 -0.36 4.63
CA GLN A 192 14.56 0.26 4.46
C GLN A 192 14.47 1.49 3.55
N SER A 193 13.66 1.44 2.48
CA SER A 193 13.42 2.57 1.58
C SER A 193 12.82 3.79 2.27
N ASP A 194 12.04 3.60 3.33
CA ASP A 194 11.44 4.71 4.10
C ASP A 194 12.51 5.49 4.91
N SER A 195 13.73 4.94 5.02
CA SER A 195 14.84 5.48 5.83
C SER A 195 16.04 6.00 5.02
N LEU A 196 15.85 6.29 3.72
CA LEU A 196 16.91 6.80 2.84
C LEU A 196 17.56 8.10 3.34
N VAL A 197 16.80 8.96 4.02
CA VAL A 197 17.32 10.16 4.69
C VAL A 197 16.77 10.20 6.10
N GLN A 198 17.65 10.14 7.10
CA GLN A 198 17.26 10.17 8.50
C GLN A 198 17.16 11.60 9.00
N VAL A 199 15.96 11.97 9.46
CA VAL A 199 15.75 13.27 10.11
C VAL A 199 15.92 13.11 11.61
N LEU A 200 16.90 13.81 12.19
CA LEU A 200 17.33 13.62 13.58
C LEU A 200 16.75 14.71 14.49
N HIS A 201 16.19 14.33 15.64
CA HIS A 201 15.91 15.27 16.73
C HIS A 201 17.22 15.74 17.37
N ALA A 202 17.16 16.78 18.22
CA ALA A 202 18.31 17.30 18.98
C ALA A 202 19.05 16.20 19.77
N ASP A 203 18.33 15.14 20.17
CA ASP A 203 18.87 14.01 20.94
C ASP A 203 19.35 12.85 20.04
N THR A 204 19.59 13.09 18.74
CA THR A 204 20.00 12.09 17.72
C THR A 204 19.00 10.97 17.43
N ASN A 205 17.78 11.06 17.95
CA ASN A 205 16.73 10.10 17.66
C ASN A 205 16.13 10.34 16.25
N PRO A 206 16.03 9.31 15.38
CA PRO A 206 15.41 9.45 14.07
C PRO A 206 13.89 9.65 14.19
N ILE A 207 13.35 10.58 13.41
CA ILE A 207 11.94 10.94 13.36
C ILE A 207 11.32 10.36 12.08
N VAL A 208 10.12 9.77 12.19
CA VAL A 208 9.37 9.27 11.03
C VAL A 208 8.41 10.34 10.51
N LEU A 209 8.78 11.02 9.43
CA LEU A 209 7.95 12.04 8.79
C LEU A 209 6.77 11.42 8.02
N SER A 210 5.66 12.15 7.93
CA SER A 210 4.49 11.75 7.13
C SER A 210 4.44 12.60 5.88
N HIS A 211 4.45 11.96 4.71
CA HIS A 211 4.26 12.63 3.42
C HIS A 211 2.86 12.41 2.83
N ARG A 212 1.93 11.84 3.63
CA ARG A 212 0.53 11.65 3.21
C ARG A 212 -0.15 12.98 3.03
N TYR A 213 -0.89 13.10 1.93
CA TYR A 213 -1.79 14.23 1.71
C TYR A 213 -2.79 14.32 2.88
N ILE A 214 -2.91 15.52 3.45
CA ILE A 214 -3.91 15.85 4.46
C ILE A 214 -4.89 16.78 3.74
N GLU A 215 -6.14 16.34 3.61
CA GLU A 215 -7.20 17.14 3.03
C GLU A 215 -7.51 18.32 3.97
N ASN A 216 -7.33 19.55 3.49
CA ASN A 216 -7.78 20.74 4.22
C ASN A 216 -9.31 20.73 4.22
N GLY A 217 -9.94 20.95 5.38
CA GLY A 217 -11.34 20.62 5.70
C GLY A 217 -12.47 21.23 4.86
N ASP A 218 -12.21 21.81 3.69
CA ASP A 218 -13.23 22.20 2.72
C ASP A 218 -13.59 20.99 1.86
N ARG A 219 -14.70 20.34 2.19
CA ARG A 219 -15.24 19.20 1.44
C ARG A 219 -15.60 19.63 0.00
N PRO A 220 -15.02 19.03 -1.05
CA PRO A 220 -15.77 18.80 -2.26
C PRO A 220 -16.71 17.60 -2.01
N SER A 221 -17.79 17.52 -2.78
CA SER A 221 -18.64 16.32 -2.90
C SER A 221 -17.78 15.05 -2.88
N ARG A 222 -18.10 14.10 -1.97
CA ARG A 222 -17.37 12.81 -1.77
C ARG A 222 -16.89 12.25 -3.12
N ARG A 223 -15.63 12.48 -3.46
CA ARG A 223 -15.02 11.89 -4.66
C ARG A 223 -14.77 10.43 -4.34
N GLU A 224 -15.22 9.54 -5.21
CA GLU A 224 -14.93 8.12 -5.04
C GLU A 224 -13.42 7.89 -5.12
N ASN A 225 -12.89 6.95 -4.33
CA ASN A 225 -11.47 6.64 -4.34
C ASN A 225 -11.06 6.20 -5.76
N PRO A 226 -10.04 6.83 -6.39
CA PRO A 226 -9.63 6.43 -7.72
C PRO A 226 -9.22 4.96 -7.71
N HIS A 227 -9.67 4.23 -8.73
CA HIS A 227 -9.34 2.83 -8.90
C HIS A 227 -7.83 2.67 -9.16
N LYS A 228 -7.19 1.71 -8.48
CA LYS A 228 -5.74 1.50 -8.54
C LYS A 228 -5.44 0.08 -9.00
N TYR A 229 -5.09 -0.06 -10.27
CA TYR A 229 -4.43 -1.26 -10.77
C TYR A 229 -2.94 -1.18 -10.43
N LEU A 230 -2.52 -1.86 -9.37
CA LEU A 230 -1.10 -2.03 -9.08
C LEU A 230 -0.62 -3.33 -9.73
N LEU A 231 0.21 -3.19 -10.75
CA LEU A 231 0.81 -4.30 -11.45
C LEU A 231 2.30 -4.34 -11.08
N TYR A 232 2.72 -5.38 -10.37
CA TYR A 232 4.13 -5.61 -10.07
C TYR A 232 4.73 -6.52 -11.14
N LYS A 233 5.78 -6.03 -11.82
CA LYS A 233 6.47 -6.70 -12.93
C LYS A 233 5.50 -7.37 -13.94
N PRO A 234 4.49 -6.66 -14.47
CA PRO A 234 3.53 -7.26 -15.39
C PRO A 234 4.19 -7.61 -16.73
N THR A 235 3.68 -8.67 -17.37
CA THR A 235 3.92 -8.89 -18.79
C THR A 235 3.20 -7.80 -19.61
N LEU A 236 3.64 -7.56 -20.84
CA LEU A 236 2.96 -6.63 -21.75
C LEU A 236 1.47 -7.00 -21.91
N SER A 237 1.17 -8.29 -22.04
CA SER A 237 -0.21 -8.78 -22.13
C SER A 237 -1.04 -8.43 -20.89
N HIS A 238 -0.47 -8.54 -19.68
CA HIS A 238 -1.15 -8.09 -18.47
C HIS A 238 -1.41 -6.59 -18.53
N VAL A 239 -0.42 -5.77 -18.86
CA VAL A 239 -0.60 -4.31 -18.98
C VAL A 239 -1.75 -3.97 -19.93
N LEU A 240 -1.77 -4.57 -21.12
CA LEU A 240 -2.81 -4.31 -22.13
C LEU A 240 -4.21 -4.73 -21.66
N VAL A 241 -4.34 -5.90 -21.01
CA VAL A 241 -5.62 -6.36 -20.46
C VAL A 241 -6.14 -5.40 -19.40
N PHE A 242 -5.29 -4.98 -18.47
CA PHE A 242 -5.67 -4.07 -17.39
C PHE A 242 -5.98 -2.66 -17.90
N LEU A 243 -5.25 -2.16 -18.91
CA LEU A 243 -5.58 -0.90 -19.57
C LEU A 243 -6.92 -0.96 -20.30
N ALA A 244 -7.19 -2.04 -21.05
CA ALA A 244 -8.45 -2.23 -21.75
C ALA A 244 -9.65 -2.33 -20.78
N SER A 245 -9.49 -3.10 -19.70
CA SER A 245 -10.50 -3.20 -18.64
C SER A 245 -10.72 -1.85 -17.95
N GLY A 246 -9.65 -1.18 -17.53
CA GLY A 246 -9.73 0.13 -16.89
C GLY A 246 -10.42 1.15 -17.79
N PHE A 247 -10.07 1.20 -19.08
CA PHE A 247 -10.71 2.08 -20.05
C PHE A 247 -12.20 1.78 -20.24
N LYS A 248 -12.58 0.50 -20.33
CA LYS A 248 -13.99 0.08 -20.47
C LYS A 248 -14.84 0.45 -19.25
N GLU A 249 -14.22 0.51 -18.07
CA GLU A 249 -14.86 0.86 -16.80
C GLU A 249 -14.91 2.36 -16.53
N LEU A 250 -14.18 3.19 -17.31
CA LEU A 250 -14.18 4.64 -17.12
C LEU A 250 -15.58 5.23 -17.39
N PRO A 251 -16.06 6.16 -16.55
CA PRO A 251 -17.21 6.98 -16.89
C PRO A 251 -16.88 7.88 -18.10
N THR A 252 -17.91 8.48 -18.73
CA THR A 252 -17.74 9.33 -19.93
C THR A 252 -16.78 10.50 -19.73
N ASN A 253 -16.63 10.99 -18.51
CA ASN A 253 -15.72 12.08 -18.13
C ASN A 253 -14.56 11.57 -17.25
N GLY A 254 -14.31 10.26 -17.25
CA GLY A 254 -13.26 9.62 -16.48
C GLY A 254 -11.92 9.69 -17.20
N ALA A 255 -10.85 9.80 -16.43
CA ALA A 255 -9.49 9.72 -16.93
C ALA A 255 -8.73 8.63 -16.18
N LEU A 256 -7.83 7.93 -16.88
CA LEU A 256 -6.93 6.95 -16.29
C LEU A 256 -5.53 7.55 -16.15
N LEU A 257 -5.02 7.63 -14.93
CA LEU A 257 -3.63 7.95 -14.67
C LEU A 257 -2.78 6.67 -14.81
N LEU A 258 -1.93 6.62 -15.83
CA LEU A 258 -0.96 5.55 -15.99
C LEU A 258 0.39 5.96 -15.39
N TYR A 259 0.77 5.31 -14.29
CA TYR A 259 2.09 5.46 -13.69
C TYR A 259 2.94 4.22 -14.00
N LEU A 260 3.99 4.40 -14.80
CA LEU A 260 4.97 3.37 -15.10
C LEU A 260 6.29 3.68 -14.40
N SER A 261 6.71 2.78 -13.52
CA SER A 261 8.03 2.80 -12.91
C SER A 261 8.79 1.56 -13.37
N ALA A 262 9.99 1.78 -13.91
CA ALA A 262 10.92 0.74 -14.30
C ALA A 262 12.30 1.08 -13.72
N ASP A 263 13.19 0.09 -13.68
CA ASP A 263 14.58 0.31 -13.31
C ASP A 263 15.18 1.35 -14.27
N GLY A 264 15.66 2.47 -13.71
CA GLY A 264 16.07 3.63 -14.50
C GLY A 264 17.37 3.38 -15.27
N CYS A 265 17.56 4.09 -16.38
CA CYS A 265 18.85 4.17 -17.05
C CYS A 265 19.84 4.95 -16.17
N PHE A 266 20.95 4.30 -15.81
CA PHE A 266 21.96 4.81 -14.89
C PHE A 266 22.73 6.03 -15.43
N SER A 267 23.21 6.89 -14.51
CA SER A 267 24.24 7.88 -14.82
C SER A 267 25.54 7.16 -15.23
N THR A 268 26.41 7.82 -16.00
CA THR A 268 27.71 7.25 -16.37
C THR A 268 28.70 7.12 -15.21
N THR A 269 28.40 7.71 -14.06
CA THR A 269 29.14 7.56 -12.81
C THR A 269 28.58 6.39 -12.00
N LYS A 270 29.33 5.29 -11.93
CA LYS A 270 29.04 4.16 -11.03
C LYS A 270 29.23 4.62 -9.59
N HIS A 271 28.17 4.69 -8.81
CA HIS A 271 28.28 4.82 -7.36
C HIS A 271 28.54 3.44 -6.74
N PRO A 272 29.34 3.33 -5.66
CA PRO A 272 29.57 2.07 -4.95
C PRO A 272 28.27 1.38 -4.47
N GLU A 273 27.18 2.13 -4.38
CA GLU A 273 25.85 1.70 -3.96
C GLU A 273 24.95 1.22 -5.11
N ASP A 274 25.40 1.32 -6.37
CA ASP A 274 24.63 0.83 -7.54
C ASP A 274 24.45 -0.71 -7.53
N ASN A 275 25.18 -1.43 -6.68
CA ASN A 275 25.02 -2.87 -6.44
C ASN A 275 24.00 -3.20 -5.33
N GLN A 276 23.40 -2.21 -4.67
CA GLN A 276 22.36 -2.45 -3.67
C GLN A 276 21.00 -2.58 -4.37
N GLN A 277 20.38 -3.73 -4.17
CA GLN A 277 19.03 -4.11 -4.61
C GLN A 277 18.10 -2.90 -4.67
N HIS A 278 17.80 -2.44 -5.91
CA HIS A 278 17.19 -1.13 -6.12
C HIS A 278 15.76 -1.09 -5.58
N ASN A 279 15.60 -0.32 -4.53
CA ASN A 279 14.42 -0.20 -3.69
C ASN A 279 13.38 0.82 -4.23
N GLY A 280 13.33 1.02 -5.55
CA GLY A 280 12.43 1.95 -6.25
C GLY A 280 13.17 2.95 -7.17
N SER A 281 12.43 3.76 -7.92
CA SER A 281 13.02 4.78 -8.81
C SER A 281 13.18 6.13 -8.11
N LEU A 282 14.22 6.89 -8.49
CA LEU A 282 14.43 8.26 -8.00
C LEU A 282 13.22 9.16 -8.29
N PHE A 283 12.58 9.00 -9.45
CA PHE A 283 11.37 9.72 -9.80
C PHE A 283 10.21 9.40 -8.83
N THR A 284 10.04 8.13 -8.45
CA THR A 284 9.07 7.73 -7.41
C THR A 284 9.35 8.44 -6.08
N LEU A 285 10.63 8.55 -5.71
CA LEU A 285 11.03 9.25 -4.48
C LEU A 285 10.66 10.73 -4.54
N PHE A 286 10.88 11.43 -5.66
CA PHE A 286 10.44 12.81 -5.84
C PHE A 286 8.92 12.96 -5.75
N LEU A 287 8.17 12.05 -6.38
CA LEU A 287 6.71 12.06 -6.29
C LEU A 287 6.20 11.75 -4.88
N HIS A 288 6.97 11.05 -4.05
CA HIS A 288 6.62 10.74 -2.66
C HIS A 288 7.01 11.85 -1.68
N SER A 289 8.28 12.28 -1.72
CA SER A 289 8.88 13.31 -0.87
C SER A 289 9.97 14.05 -1.65
N PRO A 290 9.65 15.24 -2.20
CA PRO A 290 10.61 16.03 -2.99
C PRO A 290 11.88 16.38 -2.24
N LEU A 291 11.77 16.69 -0.94
CA LEU A 291 12.94 17.04 -0.12
C LEU A 291 13.82 15.82 0.16
N THR A 292 13.24 14.66 0.49
CA THR A 292 14.01 13.41 0.65
C THR A 292 14.75 13.07 -0.63
N ALA A 293 14.09 13.19 -1.78
CA ALA A 293 14.69 12.93 -3.09
C ALA A 293 15.82 13.91 -3.40
N PHE A 294 15.63 15.20 -3.13
CA PHE A 294 16.67 16.22 -3.28
C PHE A 294 17.90 15.88 -2.44
N CYS A 295 17.70 15.59 -1.15
CA CYS A 295 18.78 15.23 -0.23
C CYS A 295 19.52 13.97 -0.69
N TYR A 296 18.77 12.95 -1.11
CA TYR A 296 19.33 11.71 -1.66
C TYR A 296 20.18 11.97 -2.92
N CYS A 297 19.69 12.76 -3.88
CA CYS A 297 20.47 13.15 -5.07
C CYS A 297 21.76 13.88 -4.73
N CYS A 298 21.75 14.65 -3.64
CA CYS A 298 22.90 15.40 -3.15
C CYS A 298 23.80 14.58 -2.19
N ASN A 299 23.58 13.26 -2.08
CA ASN A 299 24.31 12.35 -1.17
C ASN A 299 24.21 12.72 0.32
N LEU A 300 23.08 13.30 0.74
CA LEU A 300 22.79 13.60 2.14
C LEU A 300 21.96 12.46 2.75
N THR A 301 22.52 11.78 3.74
CA THR A 301 21.87 10.63 4.42
C THR A 301 21.26 11.00 5.77
N THR A 302 21.67 12.11 6.38
CA THR A 302 21.20 12.56 7.70
C THR A 302 21.02 14.08 7.76
N ILE A 303 19.90 14.56 8.31
CA ILE A 303 19.60 15.99 8.44
C ILE A 303 18.96 16.28 9.81
N PRO A 304 19.42 17.29 10.57
CA PRO A 304 18.73 17.71 11.79
C PRO A 304 17.32 18.28 11.52
N ILE A 305 16.36 18.05 12.40
CA ILE A 305 14.95 18.43 12.20
C ILE A 305 14.74 19.92 11.90
N HIS A 306 15.49 20.82 12.56
CA HIS A 306 15.35 22.27 12.32
C HIS A 306 15.85 22.67 10.93
N HIS A 307 16.93 22.05 10.44
CA HIS A 307 17.38 22.22 9.05
C HIS A 307 16.35 21.63 8.09
N TRP A 308 15.77 20.47 8.42
CA TRP A 308 14.73 19.85 7.61
C TRP A 308 13.50 20.76 7.45
N GLU A 309 12.96 21.31 8.54
CA GLU A 309 11.82 22.24 8.51
C GLU A 309 12.13 23.48 7.69
N ARG A 310 13.36 24.02 7.83
CA ARG A 310 13.80 25.15 7.02
C ARG A 310 13.88 24.78 5.54
N CYS A 311 14.43 23.62 5.20
CA CYS A 311 14.47 23.10 3.83
C CYS A 311 13.07 22.90 3.25
N GLN A 312 12.14 22.36 4.04
CA GLN A 312 10.76 22.14 3.65
C GLN A 312 10.08 23.47 3.27
N SER A 313 10.40 24.57 3.96
CA SER A 313 9.89 25.91 3.59
C SER A 313 10.34 26.39 2.20
N PHE A 314 11.48 25.93 1.68
CA PHE A 314 11.88 26.22 0.28
C PHE A 314 11.03 25.40 -0.69
N VAL A 315 10.79 24.12 -0.38
CA VAL A 315 9.92 23.25 -1.19
C VAL A 315 8.48 23.77 -1.22
N ASP A 316 7.94 24.25 -0.10
CA ASP A 316 6.58 24.80 -0.03
C ASP A 316 6.43 26.11 -0.83
N ARG A 317 7.45 26.98 -0.78
CA ARG A 317 7.53 28.18 -1.64
C ARG A 317 7.62 27.81 -3.10
N PHE A 318 8.44 26.80 -3.45
CA PHE A 318 8.50 26.27 -4.81
C PHE A 318 7.13 25.78 -5.28
N VAL A 319 6.44 24.97 -4.48
CA VAL A 319 5.13 24.40 -4.83
C VAL A 319 4.11 25.51 -5.05
N THR A 320 4.13 26.57 -4.23
CA THR A 320 3.25 27.74 -4.37
C THR A 320 3.55 28.51 -5.66
N GLU A 321 4.82 28.78 -5.95
CA GLU A 321 5.24 29.49 -7.15
C GLU A 321 4.98 28.67 -8.42
N ALA A 322 5.29 27.38 -8.41
CA ALA A 322 5.00 26.46 -9.50
C ALA A 322 3.50 26.38 -9.77
N SER A 323 2.66 26.38 -8.73
CA SER A 323 1.20 26.43 -8.89
C SER A 323 0.71 27.73 -9.55
N ARG A 324 1.30 28.87 -9.16
CA ARG A 324 1.02 30.18 -9.78
C ARG A 324 1.45 30.21 -11.25
N LEU A 325 2.60 29.63 -11.58
CA LEU A 325 3.08 29.56 -12.96
C LEU A 325 2.20 28.62 -13.78
N PHE A 326 1.91 27.42 -13.27
CA PHE A 326 1.10 26.42 -13.96
C PHE A 326 -0.26 26.96 -14.41
N THR A 327 -0.91 27.76 -13.56
CA THR A 327 -2.22 28.39 -13.85
C THR A 327 -2.14 29.56 -14.83
N ARG A 328 -0.96 30.13 -15.06
CA ARG A 328 -0.71 31.25 -15.99
C ARG A 328 -0.12 30.79 -17.32
N SER A 329 0.59 29.67 -17.34
CA SER A 329 1.19 29.10 -18.53
C SER A 329 0.13 28.53 -19.47
N ARG A 330 0.48 28.45 -20.76
CA ARG A 330 -0.38 27.83 -21.78
C ARG A 330 -0.30 26.29 -21.71
N VAL A 331 -0.87 25.72 -20.64
CA VAL A 331 -1.01 24.26 -20.49
C VAL A 331 -2.23 23.75 -21.26
N GLU A 332 -2.15 22.50 -21.73
CA GLU A 332 -3.25 21.84 -22.42
C GLU A 332 -4.44 21.61 -21.47
N SER A 333 -5.67 21.65 -21.98
CA SER A 333 -6.87 21.74 -21.15
C SER A 333 -7.10 20.52 -20.24
N SER A 334 -6.58 19.34 -20.60
CA SER A 334 -6.66 18.15 -19.74
C SER A 334 -5.90 18.35 -18.43
N TYR A 335 -4.78 19.08 -18.44
CA TYR A 335 -4.02 19.40 -17.24
C TYR A 335 -4.82 20.24 -16.25
N LEU A 336 -5.67 21.16 -16.72
CA LEU A 336 -6.49 21.99 -15.84
C LEU A 336 -7.51 21.17 -15.05
N GLN A 337 -8.04 20.09 -15.65
CA GLN A 337 -8.96 19.18 -14.95
C GLN A 337 -8.23 18.41 -13.86
N PHE A 338 -7.03 17.89 -14.15
CA PHE A 338 -6.20 17.21 -13.15
C PHE A 338 -5.72 18.17 -12.05
N PHE A 339 -5.39 19.41 -12.41
CA PHE A 339 -4.94 20.42 -11.45
C PHE A 339 -6.05 20.85 -10.49
N GLY A 340 -7.32 20.66 -10.86
CA GLY A 340 -8.48 20.85 -9.97
C GLY A 340 -8.70 19.71 -8.96
N ASP A 341 -7.91 18.64 -9.02
CA ASP A 341 -7.86 17.60 -7.99
C ASP A 341 -6.62 17.76 -7.14
N ASP A 342 -6.78 17.78 -5.81
CA ASP A 342 -5.68 18.10 -4.91
C ASP A 342 -4.53 17.09 -4.97
N PHE A 343 -4.87 15.81 -5.10
CA PHE A 343 -3.87 14.75 -5.15
C PHE A 343 -3.11 14.79 -6.48
N LEU A 344 -3.83 14.93 -7.60
CA LEU A 344 -3.19 15.02 -8.91
C LEU A 344 -2.41 16.33 -9.07
N ARG A 345 -2.91 17.45 -8.56
CA ARG A 345 -2.18 18.72 -8.48
C ARG A 345 -0.88 18.56 -7.70
N LEU A 346 -0.92 17.89 -6.55
CA LEU A 346 0.30 17.59 -5.79
C LEU A 346 1.30 16.78 -6.61
N LEU A 347 0.86 15.73 -7.31
CA LEU A 347 1.72 14.93 -8.18
C LEU A 347 2.34 15.76 -9.32
N LEU A 348 1.55 16.62 -9.96
CA LEU A 348 2.03 17.52 -11.02
C LEU A 348 3.09 18.50 -10.51
N LEU A 349 2.87 19.10 -9.34
CA LEU A 349 3.84 20.05 -8.76
C LEU A 349 5.13 19.35 -8.31
N ARG A 350 5.03 18.11 -7.81
CA ARG A 350 6.21 17.28 -7.49
C ARG A 350 6.96 16.83 -8.75
N TYR A 351 6.25 16.55 -9.85
CA TYR A 351 6.87 16.33 -11.16
C TYR A 351 7.68 17.54 -11.60
N VAL A 352 7.11 18.75 -11.50
CA VAL A 352 7.80 20.00 -11.88
C VAL A 352 9.05 20.19 -11.02
N PHE A 353 8.96 19.97 -9.70
CA PHE A 353 10.14 20.02 -8.82
C PHE A 353 11.22 19.03 -9.25
N CYS A 354 10.84 17.78 -9.56
CA CYS A 354 11.77 16.77 -10.05
C CYS A 354 12.49 17.19 -11.34
N ASP A 355 11.76 17.67 -12.35
CA ASP A 355 12.36 18.11 -13.62
C ASP A 355 13.35 19.26 -13.41
N VAL A 356 12.98 20.28 -12.61
CA VAL A 356 13.84 21.44 -12.32
C VAL A 356 15.11 21.02 -11.56
N VAL A 357 14.98 20.17 -10.53
CA VAL A 357 16.14 19.69 -9.76
C VAL A 357 17.09 18.90 -10.65
N LEU A 358 16.57 17.96 -11.45
CA LEU A 358 17.41 17.15 -12.33
C LEU A 358 18.03 17.99 -13.47
N HIS A 359 17.33 19.01 -13.95
CA HIS A 359 17.88 19.96 -14.94
C HIS A 359 19.10 20.71 -14.40
N LEU A 360 19.04 21.16 -13.14
CA LEU A 360 20.13 21.91 -12.50
C LEU A 360 21.28 21.01 -12.00
N HIS A 361 21.00 19.74 -11.73
CA HIS A 361 21.95 18.85 -11.09
C HIS A 361 22.99 18.27 -12.08
N ARG A 362 24.27 18.52 -11.80
CA ARG A 362 25.42 18.20 -12.69
C ARG A 362 25.55 16.74 -13.13
N ALA A 363 25.01 15.79 -12.37
CA ALA A 363 25.06 14.36 -12.70
C ALA A 363 24.01 13.93 -13.74
N PHE A 364 22.96 14.74 -13.98
CA PHE A 364 21.82 14.39 -14.83
C PHE A 364 21.81 15.21 -16.13
N LYS A 365 22.98 15.32 -16.78
CA LYS A 365 23.14 16.08 -18.02
C LYS A 365 22.48 15.35 -19.20
N GLY A 366 21.45 15.96 -19.77
CA GLY A 366 20.75 15.48 -20.97
C GLY A 366 19.27 15.17 -20.71
N ARG A 367 18.46 15.20 -21.76
CA ARG A 367 16.99 15.04 -21.65
C ARG A 367 16.59 13.64 -21.18
N GLN A 368 17.40 12.62 -21.43
CA GLN A 368 17.13 11.22 -21.06
C GLN A 368 17.09 10.97 -19.55
N TYR A 369 17.69 11.85 -18.74
CA TYR A 369 17.69 11.75 -17.29
C TYR A 369 16.54 12.51 -16.62
N ARG A 370 15.76 13.26 -17.40
CA ARG A 370 14.62 14.04 -16.90
C ARG A 370 13.31 13.28 -17.13
N PRO A 371 12.32 13.44 -16.24
CA PRO A 371 11.02 12.82 -16.44
C PRO A 371 10.34 13.40 -17.69
N ARG A 372 9.41 12.63 -18.26
CA ARG A 372 8.62 13.02 -19.42
C ARG A 372 7.14 12.87 -19.11
N CYS A 373 6.33 13.78 -19.65
CA CYS A 373 4.89 13.73 -19.58
C CYS A 373 4.30 13.94 -20.98
N GLN A 374 3.09 13.43 -21.19
CA GLN A 374 2.30 13.66 -22.38
C GLN A 374 0.88 14.06 -21.95
N PRO A 375 0.34 15.20 -22.41
CA PRO A 375 0.98 16.22 -23.26
C PRO A 375 2.23 16.88 -22.62
N PRO A 376 3.17 17.46 -23.38
CA PRO A 376 4.34 18.10 -22.78
C PRO A 376 3.95 19.36 -22.02
N LEU A 377 4.56 19.58 -20.85
CA LEU A 377 4.44 20.84 -20.11
C LEU A 377 5.32 21.93 -20.76
N PRO A 378 4.92 23.22 -20.70
CA PRO A 378 5.70 24.33 -21.26
C PRO A 378 7.10 24.43 -20.64
N GLU A 379 8.15 24.42 -21.46
CA GLU A 379 9.53 24.51 -20.95
C GLU A 379 9.84 25.93 -20.44
N ALA A 380 9.85 26.94 -21.32
CA ALA A 380 10.22 28.31 -20.94
C ALA A 380 9.29 28.98 -19.92
N GLU A 381 7.97 28.72 -19.98
CA GLU A 381 6.98 29.35 -19.10
C GLU A 381 6.87 28.68 -17.72
N LEU A 382 7.38 27.44 -17.58
CA LEU A 382 7.23 26.65 -16.35
C LEU A 382 8.51 25.92 -15.96
N LEU A 383 8.95 24.90 -16.72
CA LEU A 383 10.05 24.01 -16.31
C LEU A 383 11.43 24.69 -16.26
N GLU A 384 11.65 25.74 -17.05
CA GLU A 384 12.90 26.51 -17.10
C GLU A 384 12.73 27.91 -16.51
N HIS A 385 11.64 28.15 -15.77
CA HIS A 385 11.34 29.46 -15.24
C HIS A 385 12.36 29.87 -14.15
N PRO A 386 12.99 31.07 -14.24
CA PRO A 386 14.06 31.47 -13.33
C PRO A 386 13.66 31.49 -11.85
N SER A 387 12.40 31.81 -11.51
CA SER A 387 11.96 31.81 -10.11
C SER A 387 11.99 30.42 -9.47
N LEU A 388 11.67 29.37 -10.23
CA LEU A 388 11.75 27.99 -9.76
C LEU A 388 13.19 27.54 -9.60
N GLN A 389 14.05 27.90 -10.55
CA GLN A 389 15.48 27.58 -10.49
C GLN A 389 16.15 28.23 -9.27
N HIS A 390 15.88 29.52 -9.01
CA HIS A 390 16.42 30.21 -7.83
C HIS A 390 15.99 29.54 -6.52
N LEU A 391 14.73 29.10 -6.38
CA LEU A 391 14.28 28.42 -5.17
C LEU A 391 14.98 27.08 -4.93
N VAL A 392 15.31 26.34 -6.00
CA VAL A 392 16.10 25.11 -5.90
C VAL A 392 17.56 25.41 -5.54
N LEU A 393 18.15 26.45 -6.12
CA LEU A 393 19.52 26.88 -5.81
C LEU A 393 19.64 27.41 -4.37
N ASP A 394 18.65 28.13 -3.87
CA ASP A 394 18.60 28.59 -2.48
C ASP A 394 18.53 27.41 -1.51
N LEU A 395 17.73 26.38 -1.84
CA LEU A 395 17.69 25.13 -1.08
C LEU A 395 19.05 24.44 -1.08
N ALA A 396 19.70 24.34 -2.24
CA ALA A 396 21.03 23.75 -2.38
C ALA A 396 22.07 24.51 -1.55
N ALA A 397 22.06 25.84 -1.63
CA ALA A 397 22.95 26.71 -0.86
C ALA A 397 22.73 26.58 0.65
N HIS A 398 21.48 26.46 1.11
CA HIS A 398 21.16 26.26 2.52
C HIS A 398 21.65 24.91 3.06
N LEU A 399 21.71 23.88 2.21
CA LEU A 399 22.25 22.56 2.52
C LEU A 399 23.75 22.45 2.24
N GLU A 400 24.39 23.53 1.77
CA GLU A 400 25.81 23.58 1.40
C GLU A 400 26.21 22.54 0.31
N VAL A 401 25.24 22.15 -0.52
CA VAL A 401 25.45 21.23 -1.64
C VAL A 401 25.59 22.02 -2.95
N ARG A 402 26.65 21.72 -3.71
CA ARG A 402 27.00 22.41 -4.97
C ARG A 402 26.75 21.58 -6.22
#